data_AF-A0A3Q9C9B6-F1
#
_entry.id   AF-A0A3Q9C9B6-F1
#
_cell.length_a   1.000
_cell.length_b   1.000
_cell.length_c   1.000
_cell.angle_alpha   90.00
_cell.angle_beta   90.00
_cell.angle_gamma   90.00
#
_symmetry.space_group_name_H-M   'P 1'
#
loop_
_entity.id
_entity.type
_entity.pdbx_description
1 polymer ?
#
loop_
_entity_poly.entity_id
_entity_poly.type
_entity_poly.pdbx_seq_one_letter_code
_entity_poly.pdbx_strand_id
1 'polypeptide(L)'
;MELSATGEPAVVQEDTHVHVGLDLRPGSLTLIRDGEDFEPYRAVVQFVGVHDNPWAAQEVKFSATGPDGKNVGLTVDLLNDSWDGPRDDVPEAIWKVVALAATSAGDIGITYTAPGPT
;
A
#
# COMPACT_ATOMS: atom_id res chain seq x y z
N MET A 1 -27.44 -0.35 19.08
CA MET A 1 -26.51 0.09 20.14
C MET A 1 -26.42 1.60 20.04
N GLU A 2 -26.57 2.32 21.15
CA GLU A 2 -26.35 3.77 21.20
C GLU A 2 -24.92 4.05 21.66
N LEU A 3 -24.13 4.67 20.80
CA LEU A 3 -22.77 5.11 21.08
C LEU A 3 -22.84 6.49 21.75
N SER A 4 -22.18 6.69 22.89
CA SER A 4 -21.98 8.01 23.51
C SER A 4 -20.49 8.26 23.76
N ALA A 5 -20.07 9.52 23.64
CA ALA A 5 -18.67 9.95 23.82
C ALA A 5 -18.63 11.28 24.59
N THR A 6 -17.62 11.45 25.45
CA THR A 6 -17.37 12.67 26.25
C THR A 6 -15.87 12.98 26.28
N GLY A 7 -15.51 14.27 26.26
CA GLY A 7 -14.12 14.76 26.22
C GLY A 7 -13.74 15.41 24.88
N GLU A 8 -12.56 16.03 24.82
CA GLU A 8 -11.98 16.62 23.61
C GLU A 8 -10.83 15.74 23.10
N PRO A 9 -10.84 15.29 21.82
CA PRO A 9 -9.72 14.53 21.27
C PRO A 9 -8.47 15.43 21.15
N ALA A 10 -7.32 14.90 21.58
CA ALA A 10 -6.02 15.54 21.42
C ALA A 10 -5.10 14.63 20.59
N VAL A 11 -4.30 15.24 19.70
CA VAL A 11 -3.35 14.52 18.84
C VAL A 11 -1.94 14.68 19.41
N VAL A 12 -1.24 13.56 19.56
CA VAL A 12 0.22 13.56 19.74
C VAL A 12 0.82 13.30 18.35
N GLN A 13 1.69 14.18 17.88
CA GLN A 13 2.38 13.99 16.60
C GLN A 13 3.49 12.95 16.75
N GLU A 14 3.09 11.68 16.75
CA GLU A 14 3.98 10.53 16.53
C GLU A 14 3.90 10.08 15.06
N ASP A 15 4.58 8.99 14.72
CA ASP A 15 4.53 8.38 13.40
C ASP A 15 3.08 8.06 13.02
N THR A 16 2.58 8.73 11.97
CA THR A 16 1.22 8.55 11.50
C THR A 16 1.19 7.46 10.45
N HIS A 17 0.34 6.45 10.65
CA HIS A 17 0.17 5.36 9.69
C HIS A 17 -1.21 5.45 9.03
N VAL A 18 -1.25 5.32 7.71
CA VAL A 18 -2.47 5.26 6.91
C VAL A 18 -2.48 3.97 6.12
N HIS A 19 -3.57 3.22 6.21
CA HIS A 19 -3.82 2.03 5.40
C HIS A 19 -4.91 2.32 4.39
N VAL A 20 -4.58 2.18 3.10
CA VAL A 20 -5.53 2.41 2.01
C VAL A 20 -5.85 1.09 1.35
N GLY A 21 -7.11 0.66 1.46
CA GLY A 21 -7.62 -0.53 0.78
C GLY A 21 -8.09 -0.21 -0.63
N LEU A 22 -7.71 -1.04 -1.59
CA LEU A 22 -8.18 -1.02 -2.97
C LEU A 22 -8.77 -2.38 -3.34
N ASP A 23 -9.96 -2.38 -3.93
CA ASP A 23 -10.50 -3.55 -4.61
C ASP A 23 -10.01 -3.55 -6.04
N LEU A 24 -9.38 -4.65 -6.45
CA LEU A 24 -8.79 -4.80 -7.77
C LEU A 24 -9.74 -5.56 -8.68
N ARG A 25 -9.83 -5.12 -9.92
CA ARG A 25 -10.62 -5.83 -10.92
C ARG A 25 -9.93 -7.17 -11.23
N PRO A 26 -10.65 -8.31 -11.24
CA PRO A 26 -10.08 -9.59 -11.66
C PRO A 26 -9.40 -9.48 -13.04
N GLY A 27 -8.21 -10.07 -13.17
CA GLY A 27 -7.40 -10.03 -14.40
C GLY A 27 -6.74 -8.69 -14.74
N SER A 28 -6.86 -7.65 -13.89
CA SER A 28 -6.18 -6.37 -14.11
C SER A 28 -4.70 -6.36 -13.71
N LEU A 29 -4.30 -7.32 -12.88
CA LEU A 29 -2.95 -7.51 -12.38
C LEU A 29 -2.71 -9.01 -12.18
N THR A 30 -1.52 -9.48 -12.54
CA THR A 30 -1.01 -10.81 -12.21
C THR A 30 0.27 -10.63 -11.42
N LEU A 31 0.37 -11.27 -10.26
CA LEU A 31 1.58 -11.30 -9.45
C LEU A 31 2.28 -12.63 -9.69
N ILE A 32 3.57 -12.61 -9.98
CA ILE A 32 4.37 -13.82 -10.16
C ILE A 32 5.30 -13.94 -8.95
N ARG A 33 5.20 -15.06 -8.23
CA ARG A 33 6.09 -15.38 -7.11
C ARG A 33 6.52 -16.82 -7.22
N ASP A 34 7.83 -17.06 -7.18
CA ASP A 34 8.42 -18.40 -7.29
C ASP A 34 7.97 -19.19 -8.54
N GLY A 35 7.64 -18.47 -9.63
CA GLY A 35 7.16 -19.05 -10.88
C GLY A 35 5.66 -19.40 -10.92
N GLU A 36 4.91 -19.07 -9.86
CA GLU A 36 3.47 -19.25 -9.79
C GLU A 36 2.74 -17.92 -10.00
N ASP A 37 1.62 -17.99 -10.72
CA ASP A 37 0.76 -16.85 -11.01
C ASP A 37 -0.32 -16.71 -9.93
N PHE A 38 -0.48 -15.49 -9.44
CA PHE A 38 -1.49 -15.11 -8.45
C PHE A 38 -2.34 -13.97 -9.00
N GLU A 39 -3.66 -14.09 -8.84
CA GLU A 39 -4.61 -13.05 -9.23
C GLU A 39 -5.05 -12.25 -8.01
N PRO A 40 -4.44 -11.08 -7.75
CA PRO A 40 -4.85 -10.21 -6.65
C PRO A 40 -6.23 -9.59 -6.91
N TYR A 41 -7.12 -9.71 -5.92
CA TYR A 41 -8.45 -9.09 -5.93
C TYR A 41 -8.55 -7.94 -4.92
N ARG A 42 -7.59 -7.82 -3.99
CA ARG A 42 -7.52 -6.70 -3.05
C ARG A 42 -6.06 -6.32 -2.78
N ALA A 43 -5.80 -5.03 -2.62
CA ALA A 43 -4.53 -4.51 -2.14
C ALA A 43 -4.77 -3.61 -0.93
N VAL A 44 -3.83 -3.61 0.02
CA VAL A 44 -3.77 -2.65 1.11
C VAL A 44 -2.38 -2.03 1.10
N VAL A 45 -2.30 -0.73 0.87
CA VAL A 45 -1.04 0.02 0.88
C VAL A 45 -0.90 0.72 2.22
N GLN A 46 0.26 0.55 2.85
CA GLN A 46 0.60 1.29 4.06
C GLN A 46 1.46 2.50 3.72
N PHE A 47 0.98 3.67 4.11
CA PHE A 47 1.73 4.91 4.11
C PHE A 47 2.11 5.29 5.53
N VAL A 48 3.32 5.82 5.70
CA VAL A 48 3.83 6.32 6.96
C VAL A 48 4.28 7.77 6.77
N GLY A 49 3.78 8.65 7.63
CA GLY A 49 4.27 10.01 7.78
C GLY A 49 5.08 10.09 9.06
N VAL A 50 6.37 10.39 8.95
CA VAL A 50 7.27 10.58 10.10
C VAL A 50 7.50 12.08 10.25
N HIS A 51 6.80 12.72 11.19
CA HIS A 51 6.92 14.17 11.49
C HIS A 51 6.92 15.07 10.22
N ASP A 52 7.83 16.05 10.15
CA ASP A 52 8.02 17.00 9.03
C ASP A 52 8.51 16.35 7.72
N ASN A 53 8.66 15.02 7.66
CA ASN A 53 9.05 14.33 6.43
C ASN A 53 7.83 14.06 5.53
N PRO A 54 8.05 14.01 4.20
CA PRO A 54 7.04 13.53 3.27
C PRO A 54 6.55 12.12 3.61
N TRP A 55 5.28 11.85 3.33
CA TRP A 55 4.73 10.49 3.42
C TRP A 55 5.47 9.53 2.49
N ALA A 56 5.76 8.34 3.00
CA ALA A 56 6.35 7.25 2.25
C ALA A 56 5.44 6.02 2.24
N ALA A 57 5.45 5.27 1.14
CA ALA A 57 4.81 3.96 1.08
C ALA A 57 5.76 2.91 1.64
N GLN A 58 5.32 2.16 2.65
CA GLN A 58 6.15 1.18 3.35
C GLN A 58 6.00 -0.22 2.77
N GLU A 59 4.77 -0.68 2.57
CA GLU A 59 4.47 -2.01 2.06
C GLU A 59 3.13 -2.04 1.31
N VAL A 60 2.95 -3.06 0.47
CA VAL A 60 1.65 -3.45 -0.09
C VAL A 60 1.33 -4.88 0.32
N LYS A 61 0.13 -5.09 0.87
CA LYS A 61 -0.43 -6.40 1.15
C LYS A 61 -1.51 -6.74 0.15
N PHE A 62 -1.29 -7.75 -0.67
CA PHE A 62 -2.28 -8.28 -1.59
C PHE A 62 -3.03 -9.45 -0.98
N SER A 63 -4.35 -9.47 -1.18
CA SER A 63 -5.13 -10.71 -1.11
C SER A 63 -5.34 -11.20 -2.54
N ALA A 64 -4.93 -12.43 -2.81
CA ALA A 64 -4.95 -13.01 -4.14
C ALA A 64 -5.50 -14.43 -4.12
N THR A 65 -5.93 -14.91 -5.28
CA THR A 65 -6.22 -16.32 -5.50
C THR A 65 -5.01 -16.97 -6.17
N GLY A 66 -4.49 -18.03 -5.56
CA GLY A 66 -3.40 -18.83 -6.11
C GLY A 66 -3.87 -19.83 -7.18
N PRO A 67 -2.93 -20.51 -7.86
CA PRO A 67 -3.24 -21.44 -8.93
C PRO A 67 -4.04 -22.67 -8.46
N ASP A 68 -3.96 -23.00 -7.17
CA ASP A 68 -4.76 -24.04 -6.52
C ASP A 68 -6.18 -23.59 -6.13
N GLY A 69 -6.55 -22.34 -6.47
CA GLY A 69 -7.83 -21.73 -6.13
C GLY A 69 -7.95 -21.26 -4.68
N LYS A 70 -6.87 -21.33 -3.88
CA LYS A 70 -6.90 -20.87 -2.48
C LYS A 70 -6.58 -19.38 -2.38
N ASN A 71 -7.16 -18.75 -1.36
CA ASN A 71 -6.82 -17.38 -1.03
C ASN A 71 -5.47 -17.32 -0.30
N VAL A 72 -4.61 -16.42 -0.74
CA VAL A 72 -3.28 -16.19 -0.19
C VAL A 72 -3.04 -14.71 0.08
N GLY A 73 -2.24 -14.42 1.11
CA GLY A 73 -1.72 -13.08 1.39
C GLY A 73 -0.30 -12.94 0.83
N LEU A 74 -0.05 -11.91 0.02
CA LEU A 74 1.28 -11.60 -0.51
C LEU A 74 1.68 -10.21 -0.03
N THR A 75 2.71 -10.13 0.82
CA THR A 75 3.33 -8.86 1.21
C THR A 75 4.48 -8.52 0.27
N VAL A 76 4.60 -7.23 -0.05
CA VAL A 76 5.72 -6.65 -0.79
C VAL A 76 6.21 -5.43 -0.04
N ASP A 77 7.42 -5.52 0.50
CA ASP A 77 8.12 -4.38 1.09
C ASP A 77 8.53 -3.39 0.00
N LEU A 78 8.30 -2.10 0.23
CA LEU A 78 8.57 -1.05 -0.74
C LEU A 78 9.81 -0.22 -0.40
N LEU A 79 10.27 -0.27 0.84
CA LEU A 79 11.45 0.46 1.32
C LEU A 79 12.70 -0.41 1.18
N ASN A 80 13.81 0.23 0.82
CA ASN A 80 15.11 -0.40 0.74
C ASN A 80 15.59 -0.90 2.13
N ASP A 81 16.68 -1.66 2.18
CA ASP A 81 17.21 -2.22 3.43
C ASP A 81 17.61 -1.14 4.46
N SER A 82 17.84 0.10 4.00
CA SER A 82 18.18 1.26 4.84
C SER A 82 16.94 2.05 5.30
N TRP A 83 15.75 1.66 4.85
CA TRP A 83 14.46 2.28 5.16
C TRP A 83 14.37 3.78 4.80
N ASP A 84 15.24 4.26 3.92
CA ASP A 84 15.37 5.69 3.57
C ASP A 84 14.92 6.00 2.13
N GLY A 85 14.48 5.00 1.37
CA GLY A 85 14.07 5.18 -0.01
C GLY A 85 13.35 3.97 -0.61
N PRO A 86 12.79 4.12 -1.83
CA PRO A 86 12.11 3.04 -2.52
C PRO A 86 13.08 1.93 -2.91
N ARG A 87 12.56 0.71 -3.02
CA ARG A 87 13.27 -0.44 -3.61
C ARG A 87 13.28 -0.36 -5.13
N ASP A 88 14.46 -0.59 -5.71
CA ASP A 88 14.66 -0.63 -7.17
C ASP A 88 14.19 -1.94 -7.81
N ASP A 89 14.06 -3.02 -7.02
CA ASP A 89 13.65 -4.36 -7.50
C ASP A 89 12.13 -4.59 -7.49
N VAL A 90 11.34 -3.58 -7.08
CA VAL A 90 9.88 -3.67 -7.06
C VAL A 90 9.30 -3.41 -8.46
N PRO A 91 8.51 -4.34 -9.03
CA PRO A 91 7.89 -4.16 -10.34
C PRO A 91 7.05 -2.87 -10.46
N GLU A 92 7.14 -2.20 -11.61
CA GLU A 92 6.40 -0.95 -11.91
C GLU A 92 4.88 -1.07 -11.65
N ALA A 93 4.30 -2.25 -11.91
CA ALA A 93 2.88 -2.50 -11.66
C ALA A 93 2.49 -2.34 -10.18
N ILE A 94 3.38 -2.65 -9.24
CA ILE A 94 3.15 -2.46 -7.80
C ILE A 94 3.18 -0.97 -7.47
N TRP A 95 4.12 -0.21 -8.05
CA TRP A 95 4.14 1.25 -7.89
C TRP A 95 2.88 1.93 -8.46
N LYS A 96 2.27 1.38 -9.52
CA LYS A 96 0.95 1.84 -9.99
C LYS A 96 -0.16 1.61 -8.95
N VAL A 97 -0.15 0.48 -8.24
CA VAL A 97 -1.08 0.23 -7.13
C VAL A 97 -0.86 1.25 -6.01
N VAL A 98 0.39 1.55 -5.67
CA VAL A 98 0.74 2.59 -4.68
C VAL A 98 0.22 3.96 -5.12
N ALA A 99 0.41 4.34 -6.38
CA ALA A 99 -0.08 5.62 -6.92
C ALA A 99 -1.62 5.71 -6.90
N LEU A 100 -2.32 4.63 -7.24
CA LEU A 100 -3.78 4.56 -7.12
C LEU A 100 -4.22 4.72 -5.66
N ALA A 101 -3.55 4.05 -4.72
CA ALA A 101 -3.85 4.16 -3.30
C ALA A 101 -3.57 5.57 -2.77
N ALA A 102 -2.45 6.17 -3.15
CA ALA A 102 -2.11 7.54 -2.83
C ALA A 102 -3.15 8.52 -3.40
N THR A 103 -3.66 8.28 -4.61
CA THR A 103 -4.74 9.08 -5.22
C THR A 103 -6.06 8.90 -4.46
N SER A 104 -6.41 7.68 -4.05
CA SER A 104 -7.59 7.42 -3.22
C SER A 104 -7.50 8.06 -1.84
N ALA A 105 -6.30 8.09 -1.24
CA ALA A 105 -6.01 8.89 -0.05
C ALA A 105 -5.77 10.38 -0.37
N GLY A 106 -5.68 10.74 -1.65
CA GLY A 106 -5.39 12.08 -2.18
C GLY A 106 -6.60 13.01 -2.15
N ASP A 107 -7.78 12.51 -1.80
CA ASP A 107 -8.86 13.35 -1.23
C ASP A 107 -8.47 13.94 0.15
N ILE A 108 -7.27 13.60 0.66
CA ILE A 108 -6.69 14.00 1.95
C ILE A 108 -5.25 14.60 1.82
N GLY A 109 -4.67 14.72 0.61
CA GLY A 109 -3.43 15.49 0.37
C GLY A 109 -2.10 14.73 0.17
N ILE A 110 -2.09 13.43 -0.13
CA ILE A 110 -0.85 12.66 -0.43
C ILE A 110 -0.55 12.67 -1.94
N THR A 111 0.61 13.19 -2.36
CA THR A 111 1.08 13.14 -3.77
C THR A 111 2.32 12.25 -3.90
N TYR A 112 2.28 11.23 -4.78
CA TYR A 112 3.42 10.36 -5.08
C TYR A 112 3.70 10.31 -6.59
N THR A 113 4.97 10.42 -6.99
CA THR A 113 5.40 10.23 -8.38
C THR A 113 6.27 8.99 -8.46
N ALA A 114 5.88 8.02 -9.30
CA ALA A 114 6.68 6.81 -9.50
C ALA A 114 8.08 7.15 -10.05
N PRO A 115 9.14 6.42 -9.66
CA PRO A 115 10.47 6.60 -10.23
C PRO A 115 10.42 6.34 -11.75
N GLY A 116 10.99 7.25 -12.54
CA GLY A 116 11.04 7.11 -14.00
C GLY A 116 12.10 6.09 -14.46
N PRO A 117 11.98 5.54 -15.69
CA PRO A 117 12.98 4.64 -16.24
C PRO A 117 14.30 5.40 -16.53
N THR A 118 15.41 4.78 -16.15
CA THR A 118 16.78 5.22 -16.48
C THR A 118 17.19 4.88 -17.91
#